data_AF-A0A1C4G878-F1
#
_entry.id   AF-A0A1C4G878-F1
#
_cell.length_a   1.000
_cell.length_b   1.000
_cell.length_c   1.000
_cell.angle_alpha   90.00
_cell.angle_beta   90.00
_cell.angle_gamma   90.00
#
_symmetry.space_group_name_H-M   'P 1'
#
loop_
_entity.id
_entity.type
_entity.pdbx_description
1 polymer ?
#
loop_
_entity_poly.entity_id
_entity_poly.type
_entity_poly.pdbx_seq_one_letter_code
_entity_poly.pdbx_strand_id
1 'polypeptide(L)' 'MDSFGKRLTECRKAKDLSQKDLAKAFNISHTTIGKYERYEMIPSIKAPKNSHGFWIPP' A
#
# COMPACT_ATOMS: atom_id res chain seq x y z
N MET A 1 1.08 -5.32 -14.90
CA MET A 1 0.53 -5.23 -13.53
C MET A 1 1.46 -4.36 -12.72
N ASP A 2 1.11 -3.10 -12.49
CA ASP A 2 1.92 -2.21 -11.65
C ASP A 2 1.69 -2.58 -10.18
N SER A 3 2.75 -3.04 -9.54
CA SER A 3 2.79 -3.41 -8.12
C SER A 3 2.65 -2.17 -7.23
N PHE A 4 2.17 -2.38 -5.99
CA PHE A 4 1.91 -1.29 -5.03
C PHE A 4 3.12 -0.34 -4.88
N GLY A 5 4.33 -0.89 -4.74
CA GLY A 5 5.57 -0.11 -4.64
C GLY A 5 5.84 0.81 -5.83
N LYS A 6 5.50 0.36 -7.04
CA LYS A 6 5.65 1.15 -8.27
C LYS A 6 4.72 2.35 -8.26
N ARG A 7 3.43 2.10 -8.02
CA ARG A 7 2.40 3.15 -7.93
C ARG A 7 2.68 4.13 -6.80
N LEU A 8 3.18 3.64 -5.66
CA LEU A 8 3.58 4.49 -4.54
C LEU A 8 4.72 5.45 -4.94
N THR A 9 5.73 4.92 -5.62
CA THR A 9 6.87 5.71 -6.12
C THR A 9 6.42 6.77 -7.14
N GLU A 10 5.55 6.39 -8.08
CA GLU A 10 5.01 7.29 -9.10
C GLU A 10 4.21 8.43 -8.46
N CYS A 11 3.28 8.12 -7.56
CA CYS A 11 2.51 9.11 -6.82
C CYS A 11 3.40 10.06 -5.99
N ARG A 12 4.45 9.52 -5.36
CA ARG A 12 5.40 10.31 -4.57
C ARG A 12 6.15 11.31 -5.45
N LYS A 13 6.68 10.85 -6.59
CA LYS A 13 7.38 11.70 -7.56
C LYS A 13 6.46 12.73 -8.22
N ALA A 14 5.22 12.35 -8.54
CA ALA A 14 4.23 13.26 -9.11
C ALA A 14 3.85 14.42 -8.17
N LYS A 15 4.01 14.22 -6.86
CA LYS A 15 3.78 15.23 -5.81
C LYS A 15 5.07 15.89 -5.32
N ASP A 16 6.21 15.58 -5.93
CA ASP A 16 7.55 16.05 -5.55
C ASP A 16 7.88 15.84 -4.05
N LEU A 17 7.41 14.72 -3.50
CA LEU A 17 7.60 14.37 -2.09
C LEU A 17 8.87 13.53 -1.92
N SER A 18 9.65 13.76 -0.86
CA SER A 18 10.67 12.80 -0.46
C SER A 18 10.02 11.59 0.26
N GLN A 19 10.76 10.47 0.39
CA GLN A 19 10.29 9.35 1.21
C GLN A 19 10.02 9.76 2.66
N LYS A 20 10.77 10.74 3.19
CA LYS A 20 10.57 11.28 4.54
C LYS A 20 9.29 12.10 4.64
N ASP A 21 8.96 12.89 3.62
CA ASP A 21 7.74 13.71 3.62
C ASP A 21 6.50 12.84 3.49
N LEU A 22 6.57 11.82 2.64
CA LEU A 22 5.54 10.80 2.55
C LEU A 22 5.38 10.05 3.88
N ALA A 23 6.49 9.65 4.50
CA ALA A 23 6.47 8.96 5.79
C ALA A 23 5.86 9.80 6.92
N LYS A 24 6.17 11.11 6.96
CA LYS A 24 5.53 12.07 7.87
C LYS A 24 4.02 12.16 7.63
N ALA A 25 3.59 12.25 6.38
CA ALA A 25 2.17 12.33 6.03
C ALA A 25 1.38 11.08 6.46
N PHE A 26 2.01 9.91 6.42
CA PHE A 26 1.40 8.64 6.86
C PHE A 26 1.72 8.26 8.31
N ASN A 27 2.45 9.10 9.05
CA ASN A 27 2.92 8.84 10.41
C ASN A 27 3.61 7.48 10.58
N ILE A 28 4.45 7.10 9.61
CA ILE A 28 5.24 5.86 9.62
C ILE A 28 6.71 6.17 9.43
N SER A 29 7.57 5.17 9.65
CA SER A 29 9.01 5.32 9.36
C SER A 29 9.26 5.39 7.85
N HIS A 30 10.16 6.28 7.43
CA HIS A 30 10.65 6.38 6.05
C HIS A 30 11.28 5.08 5.53
N THR A 31 11.83 4.24 6.42
CA THR A 31 12.33 2.91 6.05
C THR A 31 11.21 1.99 5.57
N THR A 32 9.99 2.15 6.11
CA THR A 32 8.79 1.41 5.70
C THR A 32 8.35 1.80 4.29
N ILE A 33 8.37 3.10 3.97
CA ILE A 33 8.15 3.58 2.60
C ILE A 33 9.15 2.94 1.63
N GLY A 34 10.44 2.94 1.98
CA GLY A 34 11.47 2.30 1.16
C GLY A 34 11.23 0.79 0.96
N LYS A 35 10.75 0.08 1.98
CA LYS A 35 10.38 -1.35 1.87
C LYS A 35 9.20 -1.58 0.91
N TYR A 36 8.20 -0.69 0.93
CA TYR A 36 7.09 -0.75 -0.02
C TYR A 36 7.57 -0.50 -1.46
N GLU A 37 8.39 0.54 -1.68
CA GLU A 37 8.91 0.89 -3.02
C GLU A 37 9.82 -0.22 -3.60
N ARG A 38 10.57 -0.93 -2.75
CA ARG A 38 11.45 -2.05 -3.15
C ARG A 38 10.79 -3.42 -3.21
N TYR A 39 9.47 -3.51 -2.99
CA TYR A 39 8.72 -4.79 -2.94
C TYR A 39 9.14 -5.75 -1.82
N GLU A 40 9.89 -5.28 -0.82
CA GLU A 40 10.27 -6.06 0.36
C GLU A 40 9.11 -6.21 1.36
N MET A 41 8.10 -5.36 1.23
CA MET A 41 6.89 -5.40 2.04
C MET A 41 5.69 -5.22 1.13
N ILE A 42 4.78 -6.19 1.15
CA ILE A 42 3.45 -6.02 0.60
C ILE A 42 2.58 -5.62 1.80
N PRO A 43 1.91 -4.45 1.79
CA PRO A 43 0.96 -4.15 2.84
C PRO A 43 -0.04 -5.31 2.90
N SER A 44 -0.11 -6.00 4.04
CA SER A 44 -1.12 -7.03 4.26
C SER A 44 -2.47 -6.33 4.39
N ILE A 45 -3.04 -5.95 3.25
CA ILE A 45 -4.47 -5.84 3.12
C ILE A 45 -4.94 -7.29 3.23
N LYS A 46 -5.20 -7.72 4.46
CA LYS A 46 -6.19 -8.76 4.70
C LYS A 46 -7.50 -8.14 4.25
N ALA A 47 -7.72 -8.11 2.94
CA ALA A 47 -9.05 -7.88 2.41
C ALA A 47 -9.90 -8.89 3.17
N PRO A 48 -10.96 -8.48 3.90
CA PRO A 48 -11.96 -9.46 4.27
C PRO A 48 -12.32 -10.11 2.93
N LYS A 49 -12.02 -11.41 2.80
CA LYS A 49 -12.69 -12.25 1.82
C LYS A 49 -14.14 -12.06 2.17
N ASN A 50 -14.78 -11.12 1.51
CA ASN A 50 -16.17 -10.81 1.66
C ASN A 50 -16.88 -12.04 1.12
N SER A 51 -17.18 -12.90 2.09
CA SER A 51 -18.12 -13.99 2.11
C SER A 51 -19.39 -13.61 1.33
N HIS A 52 -19.35 -13.70 0.00
CA HIS A 52 -20.55 -13.77 -0.82
C HIS A 52 -20.85 -15.23 -1.09
N GLY A 53 -20.94 -16.01 0.00
CA GLY A 53 -21.76 -17.21 0.03
C GLY A 53 -23.18 -16.73 0.25
N PHE A 54 -23.89 -16.47 -0.84
CA PHE A 54 -25.34 -16.40 -0.86
C PHE A 54 -25.87 -17.79 -0.45
N TRP A 55 -26.10 -18.01 0.85
CA TRP A 55 -26.76 -19.21 1.34
C TRP A 55 -28.22 -18.85 1.63
N ILE A 56 -29.11 -19.45 0.83
CA ILE A 56 -30.56 -19.37 0.96
C ILE A 56 -30.97 -20.36 2.05
N PRO A 57 -31.60 -19.93 3.16
CA PRO A 57 -32.13 -20.87 4.14
C PRO A 57 -33.36 -21.61 3.58
N PRO A 58 -33.61 -22.87 4.01
CA PRO A 58 -34.86 -23.57 3.76
C PRO A 58 -36.04 -22.96 4.52
#